data_AF-A0A1V5A6K3-F1
#
_entry.id   AF-A0A1V5A6K3-F1
#
_cell.length_a   1.000
_cell.length_b   1.000
_cell.length_c   1.000
_cell.angle_alpha   90.00
_cell.angle_beta   90.00
_cell.angle_gamma   90.00
#
_symmetry.space_group_name_H-M   'P 1'
#
loop_
_entity.id
_entity.type
_entity.pdbx_description
1 polymer ?
#
loop_
_entity_poly.entity_id
_entity_poly.type
_entity_poly.pdbx_seq_one_letter_code
_entity_poly.pdbx_strand_id
1 'polypeptide(L)'
;MYVRYGIFAISVATLYDAFVEGTPPLVYASPGGLYVSINGEVLRELREKMNLSLGDMGTLLGVSRRTISKYESGMGTTLEVAQKIEEIFDAPLVRSIDLLRYSSLFEDEPEKEEEPAPMGFLQRIGVKLHAMHRAPFQALIEISDQSILTGYGSSQKVVKRAALIGNISQVAGMHAMCVLTDYAKQKKIGKTLVIGEQRLLALEDGEELIQLVSKS
;
A
#
# COMPACT_ATOMS: atom_id res chain seq x y z
N MET A 1 8.81 -22.94 12.53
CA MET A 1 7.47 -22.35 12.30
C MET A 1 7.47 -21.51 11.04
N TYR A 2 6.37 -21.50 10.29
CA TYR A 2 6.19 -20.65 9.11
C TYR A 2 4.97 -19.74 9.31
N VAL A 3 5.05 -18.50 8.83
CA VAL A 3 3.96 -17.51 8.97
C VAL A 3 3.59 -16.97 7.61
N ARG A 4 2.29 -17.00 7.30
CA ARG A 4 1.78 -16.38 6.07
C ARG A 4 0.40 -15.79 6.31
N TYR A 5 0.21 -14.52 5.95
CA TYR A 5 -1.07 -13.80 6.15
C TYR A 5 -1.58 -13.84 7.60
N GLY A 6 -0.68 -13.84 8.59
CA GLY A 6 -1.04 -13.95 10.01
C GLY A 6 -1.45 -15.37 10.46
N ILE A 7 -1.33 -16.36 9.59
CA ILE A 7 -1.61 -17.77 9.90
C ILE A 7 -0.29 -18.49 10.21
N PHE A 8 -0.22 -19.11 11.39
CA PHE A 8 0.92 -19.91 11.84
C PHE A 8 0.80 -21.35 11.36
N ALA A 9 1.82 -21.82 10.63
CA ALA A 9 2.05 -23.23 10.38
C ALA A 9 3.16 -23.72 11.33
N ILE A 10 2.77 -24.55 12.30
CA ILE A 10 3.63 -25.07 13.38
C ILE A 10 3.68 -26.59 13.32
N SER A 11 4.84 -27.16 13.70
CA SER A 11 4.96 -28.60 13.88
C SER A 11 4.33 -29.01 15.22
N VAL A 12 3.96 -30.29 15.33
CA VAL A 12 3.43 -30.85 16.59
C VAL A 12 4.44 -30.70 17.74
N ALA A 13 5.74 -30.85 17.46
CA ALA A 13 6.80 -30.64 18.43
C ALA A 13 6.82 -29.20 18.96
N THR A 14 6.84 -28.20 18.08
CA THR A 14 6.82 -26.78 18.51
C THR A 14 5.53 -26.40 19.24
N LEU A 15 4.40 -27.01 18.88
CA LEU A 15 3.14 -26.82 19.61
C LEU A 15 3.23 -27.39 21.03
N TYR A 16 3.78 -28.61 21.18
CA TYR A 16 3.99 -29.24 22.48
C TYR A 16 4.95 -28.41 23.35
N ASP A 17 6.08 -27.97 22.78
CA ASP A 17 7.06 -27.13 23.48
C ASP A 17 6.40 -25.83 23.99
N ALA A 18 5.57 -25.19 23.17
CA ALA A 18 4.93 -23.93 23.52
C ALA A 18 3.87 -24.05 24.63
N PHE A 19 3.03 -25.09 24.59
CA PHE A 19 1.86 -25.22 25.47
C PHE A 19 2.06 -26.15 26.67
N VAL A 20 2.96 -27.14 26.55
CA VAL A 20 3.23 -28.12 27.61
C VAL A 20 4.52 -27.77 28.34
N GLU A 21 5.60 -27.53 27.60
CA GLU A 21 6.91 -27.19 28.18
C GLU A 21 7.07 -25.69 28.48
N GLY A 22 6.09 -24.86 28.11
CA GLY A 22 6.13 -23.41 28.33
C GLY A 22 7.23 -22.67 27.58
N THR A 23 7.76 -23.25 26.50
CA THR A 23 8.86 -22.71 25.69
C THR A 23 8.33 -22.22 24.34
N PRO A 24 7.88 -20.96 24.22
CA PRO A 24 7.32 -20.44 22.98
C PRO A 24 8.38 -20.27 21.88
N PRO A 25 8.00 -20.39 20.60
CA PRO A 25 8.93 -20.23 19.49
C PRO A 25 9.43 -18.79 19.38
N LEU A 26 10.73 -18.62 19.10
CA LEU A 26 11.35 -17.30 18.85
C LEU A 26 11.52 -17.00 17.36
N VAL A 27 11.63 -18.05 16.54
CA VAL A 27 12.05 -17.97 15.13
C VAL A 27 10.92 -18.39 14.20
N TYR A 28 10.74 -17.65 13.11
CA TYR A 28 9.82 -17.99 12.03
C TYR A 28 10.48 -17.89 10.64
N ALA A 29 10.01 -18.69 9.69
CA ALA A 29 10.44 -18.63 8.31
C ALA A 29 9.57 -17.65 7.49
N SER A 30 10.21 -16.86 6.64
CA SER A 30 9.60 -15.91 5.70
C SER A 30 10.41 -15.91 4.38
N PRO A 31 9.90 -15.38 3.25
CA PRO A 31 10.71 -15.26 2.03
C PRO A 31 12.01 -14.50 2.33
N GLY A 32 13.16 -15.14 2.08
CA GLY A 32 14.48 -14.58 2.38
C GLY A 32 15.17 -15.18 3.61
N GLY A 33 14.53 -16.07 4.37
CA GLY A 33 15.20 -16.86 5.42
C GLY A 33 14.46 -16.93 6.75
N LEU A 34 15.24 -17.01 7.83
CA LEU A 34 14.75 -17.08 9.20
C LEU A 34 14.72 -15.70 9.85
N TYR A 35 13.62 -15.39 10.50
CA TYR A 35 13.33 -14.11 11.12
C TYR A 35 12.92 -14.28 12.58
N VAL A 36 13.12 -13.20 13.33
CA VAL A 36 12.72 -13.07 14.74
C VAL A 36 12.04 -11.73 14.97
N SER A 37 11.16 -11.68 15.96
CA SER A 37 10.50 -10.44 16.38
C SER A 37 11.38 -9.66 17.35
N ILE A 38 11.53 -8.36 17.14
CA ILE A 38 12.35 -7.48 18.00
C ILE A 38 11.46 -6.66 18.93
N ASN A 39 11.92 -6.49 20.16
CA ASN A 39 11.37 -5.51 21.09
C ASN A 39 11.77 -4.09 20.66
N GLY A 40 10.93 -3.46 19.82
CA GLY A 40 11.21 -2.13 19.26
C GLY A 40 11.35 -1.02 20.31
N GLU A 41 10.61 -1.12 21.42
CA GLU A 41 10.70 -0.16 22.54
C GLU A 41 12.05 -0.25 23.25
N VAL A 42 12.47 -1.47 23.62
CA VAL A 42 13.78 -1.70 24.25
C VAL A 42 14.91 -1.32 23.30
N LEU A 43 14.77 -1.62 22.00
CA LEU A 43 15.76 -1.23 20.99
C LEU A 43 15.97 0.28 20.96
N ARG A 44 14.85 1.03 20.97
CA ARG A 44 14.87 2.49 20.98
C ARG A 44 15.53 3.03 22.24
N GLU A 45 15.18 2.50 23.40
CA GLU A 45 15.78 2.90 24.67
C GLU A 45 17.30 2.68 24.70
N LEU A 46 17.76 1.50 24.24
CA LEU A 46 19.19 1.18 24.20
C LEU A 46 19.94 2.10 23.24
N ARG A 47 19.38 2.36 22.06
CA ARG A 47 19.95 3.29 21.08
C ARG A 47 20.08 4.71 21.67
N GLU A 48 19.01 5.20 22.31
CA GLU A 48 18.99 6.54 22.90
C GLU A 48 19.93 6.66 24.11
N LYS A 49 20.02 5.63 24.96
CA LYS A 49 20.98 5.57 26.08
C LYS A 49 22.45 5.65 25.62
N MET A 50 22.76 5.12 24.44
CA MET A 50 24.09 5.23 23.83
C MET A 50 24.28 6.48 22.95
N ASN A 51 23.33 7.42 22.95
CA ASN A 51 23.35 8.63 22.11
C ASN A 51 23.52 8.36 20.60
N LEU A 52 23.01 7.21 20.11
CA LEU A 52 23.07 6.85 18.70
C LEU A 52 21.86 7.42 17.95
N SER A 53 22.09 8.06 16.80
CA SER A 53 21.01 8.39 15.87
C SER A 53 20.54 7.13 15.13
N LEU A 54 19.36 7.22 14.50
CA LEU A 54 18.88 6.17 13.59
C LEU A 54 19.87 5.90 12.43
N GLY A 55 20.63 6.91 12.02
CA GLY A 55 21.64 6.80 10.96
C GLY A 55 22.89 6.06 11.44
N ASP A 56 23.36 6.38 12.65
CA ASP A 56 24.54 5.73 13.26
C ASP A 56 24.27 4.25 13.45
N MET A 57 23.10 3.92 14.00
CA MET A 57 22.67 2.54 14.17
C MET A 57 22.49 1.80 12.84
N GLY A 58 21.94 2.47 11.83
CA GLY A 58 21.84 1.92 10.47
C GLY A 58 23.21 1.55 9.92
N THR A 59 24.20 2.42 10.13
CA THR A 59 25.59 2.20 9.69
C THR A 59 26.23 1.02 10.41
N LEU A 60 26.07 0.94 11.74
CA LEU A 60 26.57 -0.18 12.55
C LEU A 60 26.00 -1.52 12.09
N LEU A 61 24.70 -1.57 11.78
CA LEU A 61 24.00 -2.78 11.39
C LEU A 61 24.07 -3.08 9.88
N GLY A 62 24.58 -2.16 9.06
CA GLY A 62 24.60 -2.30 7.60
C GLY A 62 23.22 -2.21 6.95
N VAL A 63 22.30 -1.47 7.57
CA VAL A 63 20.92 -1.29 7.10
C VAL A 63 20.54 0.19 6.97
N SER A 64 19.45 0.48 6.27
CA SER A 64 19.01 1.87 6.10
C SER A 64 18.47 2.48 7.40
N ARG A 65 18.55 3.81 7.54
CA ARG A 65 17.87 4.57 8.60
C ARG A 65 16.38 4.22 8.73
N ARG A 66 15.70 4.03 7.59
CA ARG A 66 14.28 3.64 7.54
C ARG A 66 14.04 2.24 8.12
N THR A 67 15.01 1.34 7.94
CA THR A 67 14.95 -0.01 8.48
C THR A 67 15.03 0.01 10.01
N ILE A 68 15.93 0.81 10.59
CA ILE A 68 16.00 0.98 12.06
C ILE A 68 14.69 1.50 12.62
N SER A 69 14.12 2.53 12.00
CA SER A 69 12.81 3.07 12.40
C SER A 69 11.70 2.00 12.36
N LYS A 70 11.75 1.07 11.40
CA LYS A 70 10.82 -0.06 11.33
C LYS A 70 11.05 -1.08 12.45
N TYR A 71 12.29 -1.40 12.78
CA TYR A 71 12.61 -2.28 13.92
C TYR A 71 12.08 -1.70 15.23
N GLU A 72 12.27 -0.40 15.46
CA GLU A 72 11.71 0.29 16.64
C GLU A 72 10.17 0.31 16.65
N SER A 73 9.54 0.20 15.47
CA SER A 73 8.08 0.08 15.33
C SER A 73 7.59 -1.38 15.48
N GLY A 74 8.46 -2.33 15.81
CA GLY A 74 8.11 -3.74 16.04
C GLY A 74 8.21 -4.66 14.82
N MET A 75 8.82 -4.21 13.73
CA MET A 75 9.11 -5.09 12.58
C MET A 75 10.14 -6.16 12.95
N GLY A 76 9.88 -7.41 12.56
CA GLY A 76 10.86 -8.49 12.68
C GLY A 76 12.05 -8.33 11.74
N THR A 77 13.17 -8.97 12.09
CA THR A 77 14.42 -8.91 11.32
C THR A 77 15.03 -10.31 11.17
N THR A 78 16.05 -10.46 10.32
CA THR A 78 16.76 -11.73 10.18
C THR A 78 17.49 -12.08 11.47
N LEU A 79 17.70 -13.39 11.71
CA LEU A 79 18.42 -13.86 12.90
C LEU A 79 19.81 -13.21 13.03
N GLU A 80 20.53 -13.07 11.93
CA GLU A 80 21.87 -12.45 11.88
C GLU A 80 21.85 -10.99 12.37
N VAL A 81 20.87 -10.20 11.92
CA VAL A 81 20.76 -8.80 12.33
C VAL A 81 20.34 -8.73 13.79
N ALA A 82 19.42 -9.57 14.24
CA ALA A 82 19.00 -9.61 15.64
C ALA A 82 20.17 -9.93 16.58
N GLN A 83 20.95 -10.96 16.25
CA GLN A 83 22.13 -11.35 17.01
C GLN A 83 23.14 -10.19 17.09
N LYS A 84 23.40 -9.52 15.97
CA LYS A 84 24.31 -8.37 15.94
C LYS A 84 23.82 -7.22 16.83
N ILE A 85 22.51 -6.99 16.91
CA ILE A 85 21.95 -5.98 17.80
C ILE A 85 22.19 -6.39 19.26
N GLU A 86 21.88 -7.63 19.64
CA GLU A 86 22.10 -8.13 21.00
C GLU A 86 23.58 -8.08 21.40
N GLU A 87 24.50 -8.37 20.47
CA GLU A 87 25.95 -8.24 20.69
C GLU A 87 26.40 -6.79 20.92
N ILE A 88 25.81 -5.81 20.20
CA ILE A 88 26.16 -4.40 20.35
C ILE A 88 25.73 -3.85 21.72
N PHE A 89 24.56 -4.28 22.21
CA PHE A 89 23.96 -3.73 23.42
C PHE A 89 24.09 -4.64 24.65
N ASP A 90 24.62 -5.85 24.49
CA ASP A 90 24.69 -6.89 25.52
C ASP A 90 23.36 -7.08 26.27
N ALA A 91 22.26 -7.12 25.50
CA ALA A 91 20.91 -7.12 26.04
C ALA A 91 19.97 -7.98 25.20
N PRO A 92 19.07 -8.76 25.84
CA PRO A 92 18.08 -9.55 25.12
C PRO A 92 17.03 -8.65 24.48
N LEU A 93 16.84 -8.82 23.17
CA LEU A 93 15.93 -8.02 22.35
C LEU A 93 14.91 -8.84 21.59
N VAL A 94 15.20 -10.13 21.36
CA VAL A 94 14.28 -11.02 20.68
C VAL A 94 13.06 -11.29 21.57
N ARG A 95 11.85 -11.06 21.04
CA ARG A 95 10.58 -11.43 21.67
C ARG A 95 10.12 -12.79 21.19
N SER A 96 9.55 -13.57 22.11
CA SER A 96 8.83 -14.79 21.74
C SER A 96 7.59 -14.50 20.92
N ILE A 97 7.24 -15.45 20.08
CA ILE A 97 6.06 -15.37 19.21
C ILE A 97 4.87 -15.88 20.01
N ASP A 98 3.89 -15.01 20.19
CA ASP A 98 2.64 -15.34 20.82
C ASP A 98 1.75 -16.08 19.81
N LEU A 99 1.62 -17.41 20.00
CA LEU A 99 0.83 -18.27 19.13
C LEU A 99 -0.69 -18.05 19.26
N LEU A 100 -1.14 -17.46 20.37
CA LEU A 100 -2.55 -17.21 20.64
C LEU A 100 -2.99 -15.83 20.13
N ARG A 101 -2.03 -14.91 19.96
CA ARG A 101 -2.29 -13.59 19.43
C ARG A 101 -2.45 -13.65 17.92
N TYR A 102 -3.70 -13.79 17.49
CA TYR A 102 -4.10 -13.57 16.11
C TYR A 102 -4.21 -12.06 15.85
N SER A 103 -3.38 -11.53 14.95
CA SER A 103 -3.63 -10.23 14.30
C SER A 103 -4.00 -10.50 12.85
N SER A 104 -5.25 -10.27 12.48
CA SER A 104 -5.65 -10.31 11.08
C SER A 104 -4.84 -9.24 10.33
N LEU A 105 -4.02 -9.65 9.37
CA LEU A 105 -3.45 -8.74 8.37
C LEU A 105 -4.49 -8.36 7.31
N PHE A 106 -5.61 -9.08 7.30
CA PHE A 106 -6.88 -8.51 6.92
C PHE A 106 -7.29 -7.59 8.07
N GLU A 107 -6.62 -6.45 8.21
CA GLU A 107 -7.43 -5.26 8.44
C GLU A 107 -8.48 -5.36 7.34
N ASP A 108 -9.76 -5.40 7.69
CA ASP A 108 -10.75 -4.83 6.80
C ASP A 108 -10.13 -3.46 6.48
N GLU A 109 -9.39 -3.32 5.35
CA GLU A 109 -9.33 -2.03 4.70
C GLU A 109 -10.79 -1.68 4.69
N PRO A 110 -11.25 -0.67 5.48
CA PRO A 110 -12.64 -0.32 5.43
C PRO A 110 -12.86 -0.17 3.94
N GLU A 111 -13.73 -1.01 3.38
CA GLU A 111 -14.15 -0.82 2.01
C GLU A 111 -14.48 0.66 2.04
N LYS A 112 -13.64 1.45 1.38
CA LYS A 112 -13.97 2.85 1.17
C LYS A 112 -15.06 2.74 0.13
N GLU A 113 -16.23 2.34 0.59
CA GLU A 113 -17.55 2.75 0.12
C GLU A 113 -17.69 4.25 0.37
N GLU A 114 -16.69 5.01 -0.06
CA GLU A 114 -16.99 6.25 -0.70
C GLU A 114 -16.64 5.95 -2.15
N GLU A 115 -17.61 5.41 -2.90
CA GLU A 115 -17.63 5.70 -4.32
C GLU A 115 -17.37 7.20 -4.41
N PRO A 116 -16.21 7.64 -4.95
CA PRO A 116 -15.93 9.06 -4.96
C PRO A 116 -17.09 9.74 -5.68
N ALA A 117 -17.66 10.78 -5.08
CA ALA A 117 -18.87 11.48 -5.52
C ALA A 117 -19.08 11.61 -7.07
N PRO A 118 -18.04 11.82 -7.90
CA PRO A 118 -18.20 11.85 -9.35
C PRO A 118 -18.54 10.49 -10.00
N MET A 119 -18.24 9.35 -9.39
CA MET A 119 -18.58 8.03 -9.92
C MET A 119 -20.09 7.77 -9.87
N GLY A 120 -20.77 8.16 -8.79
CA GLY A 120 -22.23 8.12 -8.71
C GLY A 120 -22.91 9.12 -9.65
N PHE A 121 -22.27 10.26 -9.94
CA PHE A 121 -22.75 11.21 -10.96
C PHE A 121 -22.68 10.62 -12.38
N LEU A 122 -21.56 9.96 -12.71
CA LEU A 122 -21.37 9.29 -13.99
C LEU A 122 -22.49 8.27 -14.28
N GLN A 123 -22.86 7.45 -13.30
CA GLN A 123 -23.98 6.52 -13.46
C GLN A 123 -25.33 7.23 -13.71
N ARG A 124 -25.56 8.41 -13.10
CA ARG A 124 -26.79 9.20 -13.30
C ARG A 124 -26.92 9.79 -14.70
N ILE A 125 -25.80 10.18 -15.31
CA ILE A 125 -25.78 10.74 -16.69
C ILE A 125 -25.78 9.65 -17.78
N GLY A 126 -26.12 8.40 -17.41
CA GLY A 126 -26.32 7.31 -18.35
C GLY A 126 -25.04 6.60 -18.81
N VAL A 127 -23.92 6.75 -18.09
CA VAL A 127 -22.68 6.06 -18.42
C VAL A 127 -22.51 4.78 -17.60
N LYS A 128 -21.97 3.73 -18.22
CA LYS A 128 -21.68 2.48 -17.54
C LYS A 128 -20.26 2.52 -16.99
N LEU A 129 -20.12 2.33 -15.68
CA LEU A 129 -18.85 2.46 -14.97
C LEU A 129 -18.39 1.10 -14.43
N HIS A 130 -17.13 0.77 -14.65
CA HIS A 130 -16.46 -0.40 -14.08
C HIS A 130 -15.28 0.04 -13.22
N ALA A 131 -15.35 -0.17 -11.90
CA ALA A 131 -14.27 0.14 -10.97
C ALA A 131 -13.10 -0.86 -11.10
N MET A 132 -11.87 -0.39 -10.90
CA MET A 132 -10.64 -1.18 -11.11
C MET A 132 -9.70 -1.04 -9.90
N HIS A 133 -9.40 -2.16 -9.22
CA HIS A 133 -8.58 -2.15 -8.00
C HIS A 133 -7.09 -2.44 -8.25
N ARG A 134 -6.75 -3.11 -9.35
CA ARG A 134 -5.37 -3.55 -9.67
C ARG A 134 -4.84 -2.99 -11.00
N ALA A 135 -5.46 -1.92 -11.49
CA ALA A 135 -5.08 -1.26 -12.73
C ALA A 135 -4.37 0.08 -12.44
N PRO A 136 -3.58 0.60 -13.41
CA PRO A 136 -3.00 1.94 -13.30
C PRO A 136 -4.03 3.08 -13.36
N PHE A 137 -5.25 2.78 -13.78
CA PHE A 137 -6.47 3.60 -13.74
C PHE A 137 -7.42 3.09 -12.66
N GLN A 138 -8.32 3.95 -12.19
CA GLN A 138 -9.29 3.64 -11.12
C GLN A 138 -10.64 3.16 -11.68
N ALA A 139 -10.98 3.53 -12.92
CA ALA A 139 -12.23 3.11 -13.53
C ALA A 139 -12.14 3.05 -15.06
N LEU A 140 -13.07 2.28 -15.64
CA LEU A 140 -13.38 2.22 -17.06
C LEU A 140 -14.81 2.74 -17.25
N ILE A 141 -14.99 3.73 -18.09
CA ILE A 141 -16.29 4.29 -18.46
C ILE A 141 -16.64 3.79 -19.86
N GLU A 142 -17.81 3.19 -20.04
CA GLU A 142 -18.38 2.74 -21.30
C GLU A 142 -19.59 3.62 -21.67
N ILE A 143 -19.57 4.19 -22.87
CA ILE A 143 -20.64 5.05 -23.42
C ILE A 143 -20.84 4.61 -24.86
N SER A 144 -21.98 4.00 -25.15
CA SER A 144 -22.27 3.41 -26.46
C SER A 144 -21.17 2.44 -26.90
N ASP A 145 -20.43 2.74 -27.97
CA ASP A 145 -19.31 1.96 -28.52
C ASP A 145 -17.93 2.49 -28.10
N GLN A 146 -17.89 3.54 -27.28
CA GLN A 146 -16.66 4.19 -26.85
C GLN A 146 -16.35 3.92 -25.39
N SER A 147 -15.05 3.93 -25.08
CA SER A 147 -14.56 3.64 -23.75
C SER A 147 -13.50 4.63 -23.30
N ILE A 148 -13.56 5.03 -22.03
CA ILE A 148 -12.63 5.97 -21.40
C ILE A 148 -11.97 5.31 -20.19
N LEU A 149 -10.64 5.25 -20.19
CA LEU A 149 -9.85 4.92 -19.00
C LEU A 149 -9.71 6.14 -18.11
N THR A 150 -10.07 6.00 -16.83
CA THR A 150 -10.09 7.14 -15.92
C THR A 150 -9.37 6.95 -14.59
N GLY A 151 -8.77 8.05 -14.13
CA GLY A 151 -8.25 8.16 -12.77
C GLY A 151 -8.84 9.35 -12.03
N TYR A 152 -9.07 9.16 -10.73
CA TYR A 152 -9.68 10.16 -9.86
C TYR A 152 -8.86 10.37 -8.58
N GLY A 153 -8.80 11.61 -8.10
CA GLY A 153 -8.18 11.98 -6.83
C GLY A 153 -7.36 13.26 -6.89
N SER A 154 -6.51 13.49 -5.89
CA SER A 154 -5.69 14.71 -5.83
C SER A 154 -4.65 14.79 -6.95
N SER A 155 -4.28 16.02 -7.31
CA SER A 155 -3.28 16.34 -8.33
C SER A 155 -1.98 15.54 -8.14
N GLN A 156 -1.48 15.43 -6.90
CA GLN A 156 -0.26 14.67 -6.59
C GLN A 156 -0.34 13.18 -6.95
N LYS A 157 -1.51 12.56 -6.81
CA LYS A 157 -1.73 11.13 -7.07
C LYS A 157 -2.01 10.86 -8.55
N VAL A 158 -2.87 11.67 -9.16
CA VAL A 158 -3.41 11.42 -10.50
C VAL A 158 -2.48 11.91 -11.60
N VAL A 159 -1.82 13.07 -11.44
CA VAL A 159 -0.91 13.63 -12.46
C VAL A 159 0.25 12.67 -12.77
N LYS A 160 0.77 11.98 -11.75
CA LYS A 160 1.85 10.99 -11.91
C LYS A 160 1.43 9.79 -12.78
N ARG A 161 0.15 9.44 -12.77
CA ARG A 161 -0.42 8.29 -13.51
C ARG A 161 -1.05 8.68 -14.84
N ALA A 162 -1.43 9.95 -15.03
CA ALA A 162 -2.13 10.43 -16.22
C ALA A 162 -1.39 10.08 -17.52
N ALA A 163 -0.08 10.24 -17.58
CA ALA A 163 0.71 9.88 -18.77
C ALA A 163 0.64 8.37 -19.08
N LEU A 164 0.73 7.53 -18.05
CA LEU A 164 0.63 6.08 -18.19
C LEU A 164 -0.77 5.65 -18.67
N ILE A 165 -1.82 6.23 -18.08
CA ILE A 165 -3.21 5.97 -18.49
C ILE A 165 -3.41 6.32 -19.97
N GLY A 166 -2.86 7.45 -20.42
CA GLY A 166 -2.95 7.88 -21.83
C GLY A 166 -2.20 6.95 -22.79
N ASN A 167 -1.05 6.43 -22.38
CA ASN A 167 -0.32 5.46 -23.20
C ASN A 167 -1.09 4.13 -23.33
N ILE A 168 -1.69 3.66 -22.24
CA ILE A 168 -2.48 2.43 -22.25
C ILE A 168 -3.75 2.61 -23.09
N SER A 169 -4.42 3.75 -22.95
CA SER A 169 -5.64 4.01 -23.73
C SER A 169 -5.34 4.03 -25.22
N GLN A 170 -4.20 4.60 -25.63
CA GLN A 170 -3.77 4.59 -27.04
C GLN A 170 -3.60 3.18 -27.59
N VAL A 171 -2.97 2.28 -26.83
CA VAL A 171 -2.78 0.88 -27.25
C VAL A 171 -4.12 0.13 -27.31
N ALA A 172 -5.01 0.42 -26.36
CA ALA A 172 -6.31 -0.23 -26.27
C ALA A 172 -7.37 0.35 -27.24
N GLY A 173 -7.05 1.41 -27.99
CA GLY A 173 -8.03 2.10 -28.85
C GLY A 173 -9.10 2.86 -28.04
N MET A 174 -8.75 3.33 -26.84
CA MET A 174 -9.64 3.96 -25.88
C MET A 174 -9.24 5.42 -25.62
N HIS A 175 -10.20 6.18 -25.10
CA HIS A 175 -9.97 7.52 -24.60
C HIS A 175 -9.37 7.51 -23.19
N ALA A 176 -8.72 8.61 -22.78
CA ALA A 176 -8.16 8.76 -21.45
C ALA A 176 -8.55 10.10 -20.82
N MET A 177 -9.11 10.04 -19.61
CA MET A 177 -9.49 11.23 -18.86
C MET A 177 -9.16 11.06 -17.38
N CYS A 178 -8.67 12.11 -16.73
CA CYS A 178 -8.41 12.14 -15.30
C CYS A 178 -9.16 13.30 -14.65
N VAL A 179 -9.71 13.06 -13.47
CA VAL A 179 -10.52 14.02 -12.72
C VAL A 179 -9.81 14.34 -11.41
N LEU A 180 -9.56 15.63 -11.19
CA LEU A 180 -8.83 16.14 -10.04
C LEU A 180 -9.78 16.83 -9.04
N THR A 181 -9.63 16.50 -7.76
CA THR A 181 -10.46 17.06 -6.67
C THR A 181 -10.00 18.44 -6.21
N ASP A 182 -8.72 18.74 -6.36
CA ASP A 182 -8.02 19.94 -5.88
C ASP A 182 -7.64 20.89 -7.03
N TYR A 183 -8.32 20.78 -8.17
CA TYR A 183 -7.99 21.53 -9.39
C TYR A 183 -9.24 21.98 -10.13
N ALA A 184 -9.25 23.23 -10.60
CA ALA A 184 -10.40 23.81 -11.29
C ALA A 184 -10.19 24.00 -12.81
N LYS A 185 -8.98 23.73 -13.32
CA LYS A 185 -8.63 24.00 -14.72
C LYS A 185 -8.63 22.71 -15.55
N GLN A 186 -8.67 22.90 -16.87
CA GLN A 186 -8.47 21.84 -17.84
C GLN A 186 -7.03 21.91 -18.37
N LYS A 187 -6.37 20.76 -18.51
CA LYS A 187 -5.08 20.65 -19.20
C LYS A 187 -4.95 19.27 -19.85
N LYS A 188 -3.92 19.12 -20.68
CA LYS A 188 -3.59 17.84 -21.30
C LYS A 188 -2.24 17.33 -20.80
N ILE A 189 -2.17 16.05 -20.47
CA ILE A 189 -0.93 15.35 -20.14
C ILE A 189 -0.79 14.18 -21.12
N GLY A 190 0.09 14.31 -22.11
CA GLY A 190 0.19 13.33 -23.19
C GLY A 190 -1.12 13.25 -23.98
N LYS A 191 -1.77 12.08 -24.00
CA LYS A 191 -3.10 11.85 -24.59
C LYS A 191 -4.24 11.89 -23.58
N THR A 192 -3.94 12.12 -22.31
CA THR A 192 -4.94 12.14 -21.23
C THR A 192 -5.45 13.55 -21.01
N LEU A 193 -6.77 13.71 -21.14
CA LEU A 193 -7.46 14.92 -20.70
C LEU A 193 -7.47 14.96 -19.17
N VAL A 194 -7.10 16.09 -18.57
CA VAL A 194 -7.16 16.28 -17.11
C VAL A 194 -8.11 17.44 -16.82
N ILE A 195 -9.17 17.18 -16.08
CA ILE A 195 -10.19 18.15 -15.71
C ILE A 195 -10.38 18.21 -14.20
N GLY A 196 -10.95 19.32 -13.72
CA GLY A 196 -11.44 19.43 -12.36
C GLY A 196 -12.80 18.74 -12.18
N GLU A 197 -13.09 18.33 -10.95
CA GLU A 197 -14.36 17.71 -10.58
C GLU A 197 -15.58 18.58 -10.93
N GLN A 198 -15.51 19.89 -10.70
CA GLN A 198 -16.58 20.83 -11.05
C GLN A 198 -16.92 20.81 -12.56
N ARG A 199 -15.92 20.60 -13.42
CA ARG A 199 -16.14 20.54 -14.87
C ARG A 199 -16.86 19.25 -15.28
N LEU A 200 -16.58 18.14 -14.59
CA LEU A 200 -17.26 16.87 -14.80
C LEU A 200 -18.73 16.97 -14.37
N LEU A 201 -18.99 17.55 -13.20
CA LEU A 201 -20.35 17.71 -12.66
C LEU A 201 -21.23 18.68 -13.45
N ALA A 202 -20.63 19.49 -14.33
CA ALA A 202 -21.34 20.42 -15.21
C ALA A 202 -21.79 19.80 -16.55
N LEU A 203 -21.58 18.49 -16.75
CA LEU A 203 -22.03 17.78 -17.94
C LEU A 203 -23.49 17.34 -17.78
N GLU A 204 -24.24 17.33 -18.87
CA GLU A 204 -25.66 16.94 -18.85
C GLU A 204 -25.83 15.43 -19.12
N ASP A 205 -25.02 14.87 -20.02
CA ASP A 205 -25.10 13.48 -20.44
C ASP A 205 -23.73 12.85 -20.80
N GLY A 206 -23.75 11.56 -21.11
CA GLY A 206 -22.56 10.82 -21.57
C GLY A 206 -22.04 11.24 -22.95
N GLU A 207 -22.87 11.81 -23.82
CA GLU A 207 -22.42 12.28 -25.14
C GLU A 207 -21.53 13.52 -25.00
N GLU A 208 -21.89 14.45 -24.12
CA GLU A 208 -21.04 15.60 -23.80
C GLU A 208 -19.68 15.18 -23.24
N LEU A 209 -19.65 14.11 -22.44
CA LEU A 209 -18.41 13.55 -21.91
C LEU A 209 -17.53 13.01 -23.05
N ILE A 210 -18.10 12.29 -24.01
CA ILE A 210 -17.38 11.83 -25.20
C ILE A 210 -16.86 13.01 -26.03
N GLN A 211 -17.68 14.04 -26.25
CA GLN A 211 -17.26 15.23 -26.99
C GLN A 211 -16.10 15.95 -26.30
N LEU A 212 -16.13 16.01 -24.98
CA LEU A 212 -15.08 16.64 -24.17
C LEU A 212 -13.73 15.91 -24.34
N VAL A 213 -13.75 14.57 -24.31
CA VAL A 213 -12.51 13.78 -24.40
C VAL A 213 -12.03 13.62 -25.84
N SER A 214 -12.91 13.64 -26.84
CA SER A 214 -12.57 13.51 -28.26
C SER A 214 -12.03 14.81 -28.89
N LYS A 215 -12.47 15.99 -28.42
CA LYS A 215 -11.96 17.30 -28.87
C LYS A 215 -10.56 17.66 -28.33
N SER A 216 -9.96 16.78 -27.53
CA SER A 216 -8.73 17.07 -26.77
C SER A 216 -7.45 16.54 -27.40
#